data_AF-A0A5D6YB27-F1
#
_entry.id   AF-A0A5D6YB27-F1
#
_cell.length_a   1.000
_cell.length_b   1.000
_cell.length_c   1.000
_cell.angle_alpha   90.00
_cell.angle_beta   90.00
_cell.angle_gamma   90.00
#
_symmetry.space_group_name_H-M   'P 1'
#
loop_
_entity.id
_entity.type
_entity.pdbx_description
1 polymer ?
#
loop_
_entity_poly.entity_id
_entity_poly.type
_entity_poly.pdbx_seq_one_letter_code
_entity_poly.pdbx_strand_id
1 'polypeptide(L)'
;MLSKLCLVVVVVVASAVACQTSVLVVAASPSASISSKSQGLKQTEIPECPPRFTRDYRPVCATNGRVYANRSIFAYHACRAAILEGRMLLLQDMAACSSNVKD
;
A
#
# COMPACT_ATOMS: atom_id res chain seq x y z
N MET A 1 -24.42 -49.50 -2.43
CA MET A 1 -25.08 -49.34 -1.12
C MET A 1 -24.40 -50.30 -0.14
N LEU A 2 -24.19 -49.89 1.12
CA LEU A 2 -23.42 -50.58 2.17
C LEU A 2 -21.92 -50.71 1.82
N SER A 3 -20.98 -49.97 2.39
CA SER A 3 -20.90 -49.25 3.68
C SER A 3 -20.71 -50.13 4.92
N LYS A 4 -19.52 -50.02 5.53
CA LYS A 4 -19.22 -50.06 6.98
C LYS A 4 -19.61 -51.31 7.80
N LEU A 5 -18.62 -52.16 8.09
CA LEU A 5 -18.31 -52.84 9.38
C LEU A 5 -17.06 -53.72 9.13
N CYS A 6 -16.10 -53.96 10.03
CA CYS A 6 -15.95 -53.62 11.46
C CYS A 6 -15.08 -52.36 11.66
N LEU A 7 -15.28 -51.47 12.65
CA LEU A 7 -15.68 -51.61 14.06
C LEU A 7 -14.51 -51.99 14.99
N VAL A 8 -14.00 -50.95 15.67
CA VAL A 8 -13.26 -50.95 16.95
C VAL A 8 -11.91 -51.69 17.00
N VAL A 9 -10.83 -50.94 16.78
CA VAL A 9 -9.72 -50.90 17.76
C VAL A 9 -9.48 -49.43 18.12
N VAL A 10 -10.01 -49.02 19.27
CA VAL A 10 -9.80 -47.68 19.82
C VAL A 10 -8.42 -47.67 20.47
N VAL A 11 -7.42 -47.08 19.80
CA VAL A 11 -6.11 -46.77 20.40
C VAL A 11 -5.98 -45.26 20.54
N VAL A 12 -6.48 -44.75 21.66
CA VAL A 12 -6.24 -43.37 22.08
C VAL A 12 -4.87 -43.31 22.76
N VAL A 13 -3.85 -42.86 22.03
CA VAL A 13 -2.65 -42.26 22.64
C VAL A 13 -2.18 -41.07 21.82
N ALA A 14 -2.36 -39.87 22.37
CA ALA A 14 -1.63 -38.69 21.93
C ALA A 14 -0.23 -38.72 22.55
N SER A 15 0.81 -38.44 21.76
CA SER A 15 2.06 -37.82 22.23
C SER A 15 2.93 -37.39 21.05
N ALA A 16 3.67 -36.30 21.26
CA ALA A 16 4.61 -35.76 20.29
C ALA A 16 5.90 -36.59 20.19
N VAL A 17 6.66 -36.40 19.10
CA VAL A 17 8.11 -36.10 19.09
C VAL A 17 8.57 -35.97 17.63
N ALA A 18 9.41 -34.97 17.34
CA ALA A 18 10.08 -34.80 16.05
C ALA A 18 11.60 -34.96 16.21
N CYS A 19 12.22 -35.80 15.36
CA CYS A 19 13.68 -35.99 15.19
C CYS A 19 13.93 -36.86 13.94
N GLN A 20 15.02 -36.75 13.17
CA GLN A 20 15.93 -35.62 12.89
C GLN A 20 16.76 -35.97 11.61
N THR A 21 17.91 -35.32 11.36
CA THR A 21 18.90 -35.57 10.26
C THR A 21 18.47 -35.20 8.82
N SER A 22 19.25 -34.53 7.97
CA SER A 22 20.56 -33.85 8.15
C SER A 22 20.79 -32.79 7.06
N VAL A 23 20.73 -31.49 7.39
CA VAL A 23 21.61 -30.44 6.81
C VAL A 23 21.80 -29.35 7.87
N LEU A 24 23.06 -29.08 8.24
CA LEU A 24 23.42 -27.90 9.04
C LEU A 24 24.02 -26.87 8.09
N VAL A 25 23.37 -25.71 7.89
CA VAL A 25 24.00 -24.55 7.24
C VAL A 25 24.26 -23.50 8.31
N VAL A 26 25.46 -22.94 8.27
CA VAL A 26 26.12 -22.23 9.38
C VAL A 26 25.37 -20.97 9.83
N ALA A 27 25.31 -20.76 11.14
CA ALA A 27 24.82 -19.53 11.74
C ALA A 27 25.81 -18.37 11.56
N ALA A 28 25.31 -17.22 11.12
CA ALA A 28 25.98 -15.93 11.22
C ALA A 28 24.99 -14.85 11.68
N SER A 29 24.95 -14.63 13.00
CA SER A 29 24.41 -13.41 13.63
C SER A 29 25.55 -12.36 13.67
N PRO A 30 25.32 -11.04 13.57
CA PRO A 30 24.22 -10.35 14.27
C PRO A 30 23.52 -9.18 13.52
N SER A 31 22.44 -8.68 14.12
CA SER A 31 21.92 -7.31 13.95
C SER A 31 21.56 -6.83 12.53
N ALA A 32 20.79 -7.63 11.80
CA ALA A 32 19.80 -7.04 10.90
C ALA A 32 18.63 -6.53 11.76
N SER A 33 18.52 -5.20 11.92
CA SER A 33 17.37 -4.56 12.53
C SER A 33 16.14 -4.73 11.62
N ILE A 34 15.50 -5.90 11.68
CA ILE A 34 14.20 -6.14 11.08
C ILE A 34 13.22 -5.24 11.82
N SER A 35 13.01 -4.04 11.29
CA SER A 35 11.97 -3.15 11.77
C SER A 35 10.65 -3.86 11.55
N SER A 36 10.06 -4.37 12.63
CA SER A 36 8.76 -5.04 12.66
C SER A 36 7.65 -4.07 12.29
N LYS A 37 7.58 -3.70 11.01
CA LYS A 37 6.39 -3.12 10.42
C LYS A 37 5.38 -4.27 10.32
N SER A 38 4.57 -4.41 11.36
CA SER A 38 3.47 -5.37 11.39
C SER A 38 2.60 -5.18 10.14
N GLN A 39 2.80 -6.04 9.15
CA GLN A 39 1.87 -6.23 8.05
C GLN A 39 0.69 -7.06 8.58
N GLY A 40 0.00 -6.50 9.59
CA GLY A 40 -1.36 -6.90 9.89
C GLY A 40 -2.20 -6.63 8.65
N LEU A 41 -3.04 -7.58 8.29
CA LEU A 41 -3.95 -7.53 7.14
C LEU A 41 -4.70 -6.19 7.16
N LYS A 42 -4.25 -5.23 6.35
CA LYS A 42 -4.91 -3.92 6.31
C LYS A 42 -6.26 -4.11 5.64
N GLN A 43 -7.30 -3.73 6.37
CA GLN A 43 -8.68 -3.66 5.89
C GLN A 43 -8.70 -2.97 4.51
N THR A 44 -9.68 -3.29 3.66
CA THR A 44 -9.89 -2.61 2.38
C THR A 44 -10.29 -1.14 2.60
N GLU A 45 -9.30 -0.32 2.92
CA GLU A 45 -9.40 1.12 3.07
C GLU A 45 -9.26 1.76 1.70
N ILE A 46 -10.24 2.59 1.35
CA ILE A 46 -10.21 3.41 0.14
C ILE A 46 -8.91 4.24 0.21
N PRO A 47 -8.05 4.22 -0.82
CA PRO A 47 -6.80 4.97 -0.76
C PRO A 47 -7.13 6.46 -0.57
N GLU A 48 -6.69 7.03 0.56
CA GLU A 48 -6.95 8.44 0.87
C GLU A 48 -5.71 9.30 0.61
N CYS A 49 -5.94 10.49 0.07
CA CYS A 49 -4.86 11.44 -0.22
C CYS A 49 -4.44 12.18 1.05
N PRO A 50 -3.18 12.05 1.52
CA PRO A 50 -2.77 12.64 2.78
C PRO A 50 -2.84 14.17 2.74
N PRO A 51 -3.57 14.84 3.67
CA PRO A 51 -3.75 16.28 3.69
C PRO A 51 -2.53 17.00 4.31
N ARG A 52 -1.35 16.81 3.69
CA ARG A 52 -0.08 17.41 4.14
C ARG A 52 0.31 18.54 3.18
N PHE A 53 0.05 19.77 3.62
CA PHE A 53 0.34 20.99 2.86
C PHE A 53 1.50 21.76 3.49
N THR A 54 2.38 22.30 2.66
CA THR A 54 3.34 23.31 3.07
C THR A 54 2.79 24.72 2.78
N ARG A 55 3.32 25.74 3.47
CA ARG A 55 2.88 27.15 3.30
C ARG A 55 3.71 27.94 2.28
N ASP A 56 4.71 27.31 1.66
CA ASP A 56 5.50 27.93 0.59
C ASP A 56 4.60 28.30 -0.59
N TYR A 57 4.76 29.51 -1.13
CA TYR A 57 4.11 29.91 -2.38
C TYR A 57 5.07 29.69 -3.55
N ARG A 58 4.79 28.66 -4.35
CA ARG A 58 5.56 28.30 -5.55
C ARG A 58 4.57 27.75 -6.58
N PRO A 59 3.84 28.64 -7.28
CA PRO A 59 2.68 28.24 -8.05
C PRO A 59 3.06 27.29 -9.19
N VAL A 60 2.15 26.38 -9.53
CA VAL A 60 2.33 25.41 -10.61
C VAL A 60 1.05 25.29 -11.46
N CYS A 61 1.19 25.29 -12.78
CA CYS A 61 0.10 25.03 -13.71
C CYS A 61 -0.11 23.52 -13.88
N ALA A 62 -1.37 23.11 -14.03
CA ALA A 62 -1.75 21.73 -14.26
C ALA A 62 -2.58 21.58 -15.55
N THR A 63 -2.66 20.35 -16.07
CA THR A 63 -3.36 20.02 -17.33
C THR A 63 -4.87 20.27 -17.35
N ASN A 64 -5.47 20.68 -16.23
CA ASN A 64 -6.85 21.17 -16.15
C ASN A 64 -6.94 22.71 -16.25
N GLY A 65 -5.88 23.39 -16.67
CA GLY A 65 -5.81 24.85 -16.77
C GLY A 65 -5.82 25.58 -15.43
N ARG A 66 -5.71 24.87 -14.29
CA ARG A 66 -5.69 25.48 -12.95
C ARG A 66 -4.27 25.66 -12.45
N VAL A 67 -4.02 26.81 -11.84
CA VAL A 67 -2.80 27.07 -11.04
C VAL A 67 -3.04 26.63 -9.60
N TYR A 68 -2.13 25.83 -9.06
CA TYR A 68 -2.09 25.47 -7.65
C TYR A 68 -0.99 26.24 -6.93
N ALA A 69 -1.26 26.77 -5.73
CA ALA A 69 -0.33 27.66 -5.02
C ALA A 69 1.03 27.02 -4.67
N ASN A 70 1.09 25.69 -4.55
CA ASN A 70 2.34 24.94 -4.49
C ASN A 70 2.22 23.48 -4.94
N ARG A 71 3.39 22.84 -5.10
CA ARG A 71 3.55 21.42 -5.48
C ARG A 71 2.82 20.47 -4.52
N SER A 72 2.78 20.77 -3.23
CA SER A 72 2.14 19.95 -2.18
C SER A 72 0.62 19.92 -2.36
N ILE A 73 0.02 21.10 -2.60
CA ILE A 73 -1.41 21.26 -2.92
C ILE A 73 -1.72 20.57 -4.26
N PHE A 74 -0.90 20.77 -5.30
CA PHE A 74 -1.05 20.06 -6.58
C PHE A 74 -1.05 18.54 -6.38
N ALA A 75 -0.10 17.98 -5.62
CA ALA A 75 0.02 16.54 -5.41
C ALA A 75 -1.23 15.94 -4.71
N TYR A 76 -1.78 16.64 -3.72
CA TYR A 76 -3.05 16.27 -3.09
C TYR A 76 -4.22 16.27 -4.09
N HIS A 77 -4.34 17.30 -4.93
CA HIS A 77 -5.37 17.34 -5.96
C HIS A 77 -5.17 16.30 -7.07
N ALA A 78 -3.93 16.02 -7.47
CA ALA A 78 -3.61 14.98 -8.45
C ALA A 78 -3.95 13.58 -7.93
N CYS A 79 -3.63 13.29 -6.68
CA CYS A 79 -4.08 12.08 -5.99
C CYS A 79 -5.61 11.99 -5.97
N ARG A 80 -6.32 13.06 -5.59
CA ARG A 80 -7.78 13.07 -5.54
C ARG A 80 -8.41 12.87 -6.91
N ALA A 81 -7.86 13.48 -7.96
CA ALA A 81 -8.34 13.29 -9.33
C ALA A 81 -8.11 11.84 -9.82
N ALA A 82 -6.98 11.22 -9.45
CA ALA A 82 -6.71 9.83 -9.80
C ALA A 82 -7.69 8.85 -9.12
N ILE A 83 -8.08 9.11 -7.87
CA ILE A 83 -8.88 8.20 -7.04
C ILE A 83 -10.40 8.44 -7.20
N LEU A 84 -10.84 9.71 -7.25
CA LEU A 84 -12.26 10.08 -7.32
C LEU A 84 -12.76 10.26 -8.75
N GLU A 85 -11.91 10.79 -9.64
CA GLU A 85 -12.28 11.16 -11.02
C GLU A 85 -11.65 10.21 -12.06
N GLY A 86 -10.87 9.21 -11.63
CA GLY A 86 -10.21 8.23 -12.50
C GLY A 86 -9.20 8.82 -13.49
N ARG A 87 -8.73 10.06 -13.28
CA ARG A 87 -7.96 10.81 -14.28
C ARG A 87 -6.72 11.50 -13.71
N MET A 88 -5.66 11.54 -14.49
CA MET A 88 -4.37 12.07 -14.06
C MET A 88 -4.28 13.59 -14.27
N LEU A 89 -3.99 14.34 -13.20
CA LEU A 89 -3.51 15.71 -13.30
C LEU A 89 -1.99 15.69 -13.44
N LEU A 90 -1.48 16.29 -14.51
CA LEU A 90 -0.06 16.50 -14.75
C LEU A 90 0.29 17.97 -14.60
N LEU A 91 1.57 18.27 -14.41
CA LEU A 91 2.07 19.62 -14.55
C LEU A 91 2.06 20.03 -16.03
N GLN A 92 1.69 21.27 -16.31
CA GLN A 92 1.74 21.88 -17.63
C GLN A 92 2.57 23.17 -17.58
N ASP A 93 2.96 23.69 -18.74
CA ASP A 93 3.62 25.00 -18.84
C ASP A 93 2.73 26.12 -18.27
N MET A 94 3.33 27.08 -17.58
CA MET A 94 2.60 28.19 -16.96
C MET A 94 1.85 29.06 -17.97
N ALA A 95 2.36 29.20 -19.20
CA ALA A 95 1.68 29.94 -20.26
C ALA A 95 0.30 29.35 -20.58
N ALA A 96 0.13 28.03 -20.46
CA ALA A 96 -1.17 27.38 -20.70
C ALA A 96 -2.23 27.76 -19.66
N CYS A 97 -1.84 28.03 -18.40
CA CYS A 97 -2.78 28.55 -17.40
C CYS A 97 -3.06 30.05 -17.60
N SER A 98 -2.05 30.84 -17.96
CA SER A 98 -2.23 32.27 -18.24
C SER A 98 -3.16 32.57 -19.42
N SER A 99 -3.24 31.68 -20.41
CA SER A 99 -4.17 31.79 -21.54
C SER A 99 -5.61 31.32 -21.25
N ASN A 100 -5.91 30.87 -20.03
CA ASN A 100 -7.25 30.45 -19.60
C ASN A 100 -7.95 31.47 -18.68
N VAL A 101 -7.36 32.67 -18.50
CA VAL A 101 -8.08 33.82 -17.94
C VAL A 101 -9.02 34.34 -19.02
N LYS A 102 -10.27 33.87 -18.98
CA LYS A 102 -11.35 34.38 -19.82
C LYS A 102 -12.02 35.52 -19.06
N ASP A 103 -12.02 36.71 -19.65
CA ASP A 103 -12.61 37.94 -19.11
C ASP A 103 -14.13 37.79 -18.79
#